data_AF-A0AAX3A0L4-F1
#
_entry.id   AF-A0AAX3A0L4-F1
#
_cell.length_a   1.000
_cell.length_b   1.000
_cell.length_c   1.000
_cell.angle_alpha   90.00
_cell.angle_beta   90.00
_cell.angle_gamma   90.00
#
_symmetry.space_group_name_H-M   'P 1'
#
loop_
_entity.id
_entity.type
_entity.pdbx_description
1 polymer ?
#
loop_
_entity_poly.entity_id
_entity_poly.type
_entity_poly.pdbx_seq_one_letter_code
_entity_poly.pdbx_strand_id
1 'polypeptide(L)'
;MEALEEHVWGWDPATLEALSTAVAATFAIVAAVVAFISWRSTRTEIDSRMRPWVGLYNFEPRFDENEKLAGLFVLLKNVGSLPAQKAHLVVIIRPCKLHEGEQPNPARSERLEQKALMPTEDGNYGVLLAPYPQIQTWVADRRDIAIEGTFTYALGPKKFKSTFQAELWFSRPKPQDKPVALNWRNTDAT
;
A
#
# COMPACT_ATOMS: atom_id res chain seq x y z
N MET A 1 44.58 -8.01 -80.09
CA MET A 1 45.03 -7.90 -78.68
C MET A 1 43.85 -7.36 -77.90
N GLU A 2 43.07 -8.26 -77.32
CA GLU A 2 42.02 -7.92 -76.37
C GLU A 2 42.68 -7.52 -75.06
N ALA A 3 42.34 -6.35 -74.53
CA ALA A 3 42.62 -5.99 -73.16
C ALA A 3 41.40 -6.39 -72.33
N LEU A 4 41.56 -7.44 -71.54
CA LEU A 4 40.64 -7.82 -70.47
C LEU A 4 40.61 -6.69 -69.44
N GLU A 5 39.48 -5.99 -69.31
CA GLU A 5 39.21 -5.16 -68.13
C GLU A 5 38.97 -6.07 -66.93
N GLU A 6 39.87 -6.00 -65.95
CA GLU A 6 39.71 -6.66 -64.67
C GLU A 6 38.48 -6.10 -63.95
N HIS A 7 37.48 -6.96 -63.74
CA HIS A 7 36.41 -6.71 -62.78
C HIS A 7 37.02 -6.57 -61.37
N VAL A 8 37.24 -5.33 -60.93
CA VAL A 8 37.57 -5.04 -59.53
C VAL A 8 36.35 -5.37 -58.68
N TRP A 9 36.33 -6.59 -58.14
CA TRP A 9 35.48 -6.99 -57.02
C TRP A 9 35.96 -6.26 -55.76
N GLY A 10 35.62 -4.98 -55.66
CA GLY A 10 35.86 -4.16 -54.48
C GLY A 10 34.55 -3.49 -54.10
N TRP A 11 34.11 -3.66 -52.84
CA TRP A 11 32.99 -2.89 -52.32
C TRP A 11 33.40 -1.41 -52.38
N ASP A 12 32.57 -0.56 -52.99
CA ASP A 12 32.81 0.87 -53.08
C ASP A 12 33.02 1.42 -51.64
N PRO A 13 34.13 2.12 -51.35
CA PRO A 13 34.40 2.70 -50.03
C PRO A 13 33.21 3.50 -49.49
N ALA A 14 32.47 4.19 -50.37
CA ALA A 14 31.26 4.93 -49.99
C ALA A 14 30.14 4.01 -49.48
N THR A 15 29.99 2.80 -50.04
CA THR A 15 29.03 1.80 -49.51
C THR A 15 29.45 1.24 -48.16
N LEU A 16 30.75 1.07 -47.89
CA LEU A 16 31.25 0.61 -46.59
C LEU A 16 31.05 1.66 -45.50
N GLU A 17 31.32 2.94 -45.79
CA GLU A 17 31.07 4.05 -44.87
C GLU A 17 29.58 4.25 -44.59
N ALA A 18 28.72 4.15 -45.61
CA ALA A 18 27.28 4.25 -45.45
C ALA A 18 26.72 3.12 -44.57
N LEU A 19 27.20 1.88 -44.78
CA LEU A 19 26.81 0.73 -43.96
C LEU A 19 27.32 0.85 -42.52
N SER A 20 28.56 1.28 -42.29
CA SER A 20 29.07 1.50 -40.93
C SER A 20 28.30 2.62 -40.21
N THR A 21 27.92 3.66 -40.92
CA THR A 21 27.14 4.79 -40.36
C THR A 21 25.70 4.36 -40.05
N ALA A 22 25.07 3.55 -40.90
CA ALA A 22 23.75 3.00 -40.66
C ALA A 22 23.73 2.02 -39.47
N VAL A 23 24.76 1.20 -39.33
CA VAL A 23 24.94 0.29 -38.19
C VAL A 23 25.18 1.10 -36.91
N ALA A 24 26.06 2.10 -36.94
CA ALA A 24 26.31 2.99 -35.80
C ALA A 24 25.06 3.77 -35.38
N ALA A 25 24.27 4.28 -36.33
CA ALA A 25 23.01 4.96 -36.05
C ALA A 25 21.98 4.00 -35.42
N THR A 26 21.91 2.76 -35.91
CA THR A 26 21.02 1.73 -35.32
C THR A 26 21.44 1.39 -33.89
N PHE A 27 22.73 1.20 -33.63
CA PHE A 27 23.24 0.98 -32.26
C PHE A 27 22.98 2.19 -31.35
N ALA A 28 23.12 3.41 -31.85
CA ALA A 28 22.84 4.62 -31.08
C ALA A 28 21.34 4.73 -30.70
N ILE A 29 20.43 4.39 -31.62
CA ILE A 29 18.98 4.35 -31.34
C ILE A 29 18.67 3.29 -30.28
N VAL A 30 19.20 2.06 -30.43
CA VAL A 30 19.00 0.99 -29.45
C VAL A 30 19.55 1.38 -28.08
N ALA A 31 20.75 1.97 -28.03
CA ALA A 31 21.35 2.45 -26.79
C ALA A 31 20.50 3.55 -26.13
N ALA A 32 19.96 4.49 -26.90
CA ALA A 32 19.07 5.53 -26.39
C ALA A 32 17.77 4.96 -25.81
N VAL A 33 17.16 3.97 -26.48
CA VAL A 33 15.96 3.27 -25.98
C VAL A 33 16.27 2.50 -24.68
N VAL A 34 17.37 1.76 -24.64
CA VAL A 34 17.78 1.01 -23.44
C VAL A 34 18.11 1.95 -22.29
N ALA A 35 18.80 3.06 -22.54
CA ALA A 35 19.09 4.08 -21.54
C ALA A 35 17.81 4.72 -20.99
N PHE A 36 16.83 5.00 -21.86
CA PHE A 36 15.54 5.54 -21.44
C PHE A 36 14.73 4.56 -20.58
N ILE A 37 14.66 3.29 -20.97
CA ILE A 37 13.99 2.23 -20.20
C ILE A 37 14.68 2.06 -18.85
N SER A 38 16.02 2.00 -18.84
CA SER A 38 16.82 1.86 -17.63
C SER A 38 16.62 3.05 -16.69
N TRP A 39 16.67 4.28 -17.21
CA TRP A 39 16.39 5.49 -16.44
C TRP A 39 15.00 5.47 -15.81
N ARG A 40 13.98 5.08 -16.58
CA ARG A 40 12.60 4.98 -16.09
C ARG A 40 12.49 3.95 -14.96
N SER A 41 13.11 2.78 -15.13
CA SER A 41 13.15 1.74 -14.10
C SER A 41 13.83 2.23 -12.82
N THR A 42 15.02 2.82 -12.95
CA THR A 42 15.77 3.37 -11.80
C THR A 42 14.98 4.46 -11.09
N ARG A 43 14.31 5.35 -11.83
CA ARG A 43 13.48 6.39 -11.23
C ARG A 43 12.31 5.81 -10.45
N THR A 44 11.62 4.80 -10.98
CA THR A 44 10.55 4.09 -10.28
C THR A 44 11.05 3.38 -9.02
N GLU A 45 12.23 2.75 -9.09
CA GLU A 45 12.85 2.12 -7.92
C GLU A 45 13.23 3.14 -6.85
N ILE A 46 13.82 4.28 -7.25
CA ILE A 46 14.15 5.37 -6.34
C ILE A 46 12.87 5.94 -5.71
N ASP A 47 11.83 6.25 -6.49
CA ASP A 47 10.57 6.78 -5.95
C ASP A 47 9.90 5.77 -4.99
N SER A 48 10.00 4.46 -5.26
CA SER A 48 9.51 3.39 -4.38
C SER A 48 10.31 3.26 -3.08
N ARG A 49 11.63 3.45 -3.13
CA ARG A 49 12.50 3.47 -1.93
C ARG A 49 12.38 4.78 -1.15
N MET A 50 12.07 5.87 -1.83
CA MET A 50 11.94 7.23 -1.28
C MET A 50 10.51 7.54 -0.85
N ARG A 51 9.79 6.55 -0.32
CA ARG A 51 8.49 6.75 0.36
C ARG A 51 8.51 6.20 1.77
N PRO A 52 7.82 6.84 2.73
CA PRO A 52 7.52 6.20 4.00
C PRO A 52 6.63 4.98 3.73
N TRP A 53 6.96 3.84 4.31
CA TRP A 53 6.20 2.60 4.16
C TRP A 53 5.50 2.31 5.48
N VAL A 54 4.26 2.76 5.62
CA VAL A 54 3.49 2.55 6.84
C VAL A 54 2.42 1.50 6.59
N GLY A 55 2.29 0.52 7.48
CA GLY A 55 1.24 -0.50 7.37
C GLY A 55 0.76 -0.98 8.73
N LEU A 56 -0.38 -1.67 8.72
CA LEU A 56 -0.90 -2.40 9.86
C LEU A 56 0.05 -3.54 10.21
N TYR A 57 0.51 -3.53 11.45
CA TYR A 57 1.39 -4.56 12.00
C TYR A 57 0.68 -5.40 13.06
N ASN A 58 -0.27 -4.83 13.79
CA ASN A 58 -1.13 -5.57 14.69
C ASN A 58 -2.49 -4.88 14.83
N PHE A 59 -3.52 -5.66 15.10
CA PHE A 59 -4.86 -5.19 15.39
C PHE A 59 -5.43 -6.03 16.53
N GLU A 60 -5.94 -5.39 17.58
CA GLU A 60 -6.45 -6.10 18.76
C GLU A 60 -7.75 -5.47 19.28
N PRO A 61 -8.84 -6.24 19.45
CA PRO A 61 -10.02 -5.79 20.16
C PRO A 61 -9.74 -5.72 21.67
N ARG A 62 -10.16 -4.64 22.32
CA ARG A 62 -10.09 -4.49 23.78
C ARG A 62 -11.47 -4.62 24.38
N PHE A 63 -11.57 -5.47 25.40
CA PHE A 63 -12.79 -5.70 26.16
C PHE A 63 -12.67 -5.07 27.54
N ASP A 64 -13.77 -4.58 28.09
CA ASP A 64 -13.84 -4.13 29.47
C ASP A 64 -14.04 -5.32 30.44
N GLU A 65 -14.11 -5.02 31.75
CA GLU A 65 -14.33 -6.01 32.81
C GLU A 65 -15.67 -6.77 32.68
N ASN A 66 -16.62 -6.26 31.89
CA ASN A 66 -17.92 -6.88 31.62
C ASN A 66 -17.93 -7.65 30.29
N GLU A 67 -16.75 -7.94 29.72
CA GLU A 67 -16.58 -8.57 28.40
C GLU A 67 -17.25 -7.80 27.25
N LYS A 68 -17.48 -6.49 27.40
CA LYS A 68 -17.99 -5.64 26.33
C LYS A 68 -16.85 -5.08 25.51
N LEU A 69 -17.03 -5.00 24.19
CA LEU A 69 -16.01 -4.48 23.29
C LEU A 69 -15.84 -2.96 23.51
N ALA A 70 -14.85 -2.55 24.30
CA ALA A 70 -14.65 -1.16 24.69
C ALA A 70 -13.83 -0.35 23.68
N GLY A 71 -12.93 -1.02 22.96
CA GLY A 71 -11.98 -0.34 22.08
C GLY A 71 -11.38 -1.24 21.01
N LEU A 72 -10.74 -0.61 20.03
CA LEU A 72 -9.84 -1.28 19.09
C LEU A 72 -8.45 -0.67 19.23
N PHE A 73 -7.45 -1.53 19.22
CA PHE A 73 -6.05 -1.16 19.19
C PHE A 73 -5.48 -1.44 17.80
N VAL A 74 -4.92 -0.41 17.18
CA VAL A 74 -4.35 -0.46 15.83
C VAL A 74 -2.88 -0.09 15.95
N LEU A 75 -1.99 -1.03 15.67
CA LEU A 75 -0.55 -0.81 15.63
C LEU A 75 -0.11 -0.63 14.18
N LEU A 76 0.32 0.58 13.85
CA LEU A 76 0.93 0.92 12.57
C LEU A 76 2.44 1.03 12.75
N LYS A 77 3.22 0.48 11.81
CA LYS A 77 4.68 0.63 11.81
C LYS A 77 5.16 1.24 10.51
N ASN A 78 6.10 2.18 10.61
CA ASN A 78 6.85 2.67 9.46
C ASN A 78 8.10 1.80 9.25
N VAL A 79 8.04 0.95 8.22
CA VAL A 79 9.15 0.08 7.79
C VAL A 79 9.99 0.72 6.68
N GLY A 80 9.64 1.95 6.25
CA GLY A 80 10.40 2.72 5.28
C GLY A 80 11.57 3.47 5.92
N SER A 81 12.46 3.99 5.09
CA SER A 81 13.63 4.77 5.53
C SER A 81 13.32 6.24 5.84
N LEU A 82 12.10 6.71 5.52
CA LEU A 82 11.71 8.12 5.60
C LEU A 82 10.56 8.33 6.59
N PRO A 83 10.48 9.50 7.26
CA PRO A 83 9.43 9.77 8.23
C PRO A 83 8.07 10.00 7.57
N ALA A 84 7.00 9.50 8.19
CA ALA A 84 5.63 9.75 7.77
C ALA A 84 5.04 10.94 8.57
N GLN A 85 4.95 12.10 7.93
CA GLN A 85 4.44 13.34 8.54
C GLN A 85 2.91 13.44 8.37
N LYS A 86 2.26 14.25 9.21
CA LYS A 86 0.81 14.52 9.12
C LYS A 86 -0.03 13.24 9.04
N ALA A 87 0.36 12.26 9.84
CA ALA A 87 -0.28 10.96 9.87
C ALA A 87 -1.74 11.11 10.33
N HIS A 88 -2.65 10.43 9.66
CA HIS A 88 -4.07 10.50 9.92
C HIS A 88 -4.69 9.12 9.71
N LEU A 89 -5.21 8.55 10.79
CA LEU A 89 -5.93 7.29 10.79
C LEU A 89 -7.43 7.55 10.77
N VAL A 90 -8.10 6.94 9.80
CA VAL A 90 -9.56 6.83 9.73
C VAL A 90 -9.93 5.37 9.84
N VAL A 91 -10.85 5.03 10.75
CA VAL A 91 -11.37 3.68 10.93
C VAL A 91 -12.89 3.70 10.76
N ILE A 92 -13.40 2.86 9.87
CA ILE A 92 -14.83 2.67 9.62
C ILE A 92 -15.21 1.27 10.08
N ILE A 93 -16.25 1.16 10.88
CA ILE A 93 -16.72 -0.08 11.50
C ILE A 93 -18.16 -0.32 11.07
N ARG A 94 -18.46 -1.52 10.58
CA ARG A 94 -19.79 -1.90 10.09
C ARG A 94 -20.03 -3.40 10.31
N PRO A 95 -21.28 -3.86 10.40
CA PRO A 95 -21.56 -5.29 10.37
C PRO A 95 -21.20 -5.88 9.00
N CYS A 96 -20.71 -7.12 8.96
CA CYS A 96 -20.38 -7.81 7.71
C CYS A 96 -21.61 -8.06 6.82
N LYS A 97 -22.78 -8.24 7.45
CA LYS A 97 -24.06 -8.44 6.77
C LYS A 97 -25.11 -7.56 7.44
N LEU A 98 -25.88 -6.83 6.63
CA LEU A 98 -27.06 -6.11 7.07
C LEU A 98 -28.24 -7.07 7.18
N HIS A 99 -29.13 -6.84 8.13
CA HIS A 99 -30.43 -7.49 8.15
C HIS A 99 -31.33 -6.92 7.06
N GLU A 100 -32.35 -7.69 6.68
CA GLU A 100 -33.32 -7.24 5.67
C GLU A 100 -34.04 -5.97 6.15
N GLY A 101 -34.02 -4.93 5.31
CA GLY A 101 -34.59 -3.61 5.64
C GLY A 101 -33.73 -2.74 6.58
N GLU A 102 -32.56 -3.20 7.03
CA GLU A 102 -31.64 -2.42 7.87
C GLU A 102 -30.92 -1.35 7.05
N GLN A 103 -30.91 -0.10 7.54
CA GLN A 103 -30.16 0.99 6.92
C GLN A 103 -28.68 0.95 7.35
N PRO A 104 -27.73 1.27 6.45
CA PRO A 104 -26.31 1.34 6.81
C PRO A 104 -26.05 2.43 7.85
N ASN A 105 -25.58 2.05 9.04
CA ASN A 105 -25.15 2.98 10.09
C ASN A 105 -23.71 2.72 10.55
N PRO A 106 -22.70 2.96 9.69
CA PRO A 106 -21.31 2.70 10.04
C PRO A 106 -20.79 3.67 11.10
N ALA A 107 -19.99 3.16 12.03
CA ALA A 107 -19.25 4.00 12.97
C ALA A 107 -17.93 4.45 12.33
N ARG A 108 -17.62 5.75 12.38
CA ARG A 108 -16.38 6.32 11.85
C ARG A 108 -15.61 7.03 12.94
N SER A 109 -14.37 6.63 13.14
CA SER A 109 -13.42 7.26 14.06
C SER A 109 -12.22 7.82 13.32
N GLU A 110 -11.72 8.97 13.77
CA GLU A 110 -10.61 9.69 13.14
C GLU A 110 -9.58 10.07 14.20
N ARG A 111 -8.30 9.87 13.88
CA ARG A 111 -7.16 10.17 14.75
C ARG A 111 -6.05 10.82 13.95
N LEU A 112 -5.80 12.10 14.26
CA LEU A 112 -4.70 12.88 13.70
C LEU A 112 -3.48 12.74 14.61
N GLU A 113 -2.36 12.32 14.03
CA GLU A 113 -1.07 12.26 14.71
C GLU A 113 -0.39 13.64 14.61
N GLN A 114 0.05 14.17 15.75
CA GLN A 114 0.75 15.45 15.78
C GLN A 114 2.23 15.31 15.45
N LYS A 115 2.84 14.18 15.82
CA LYS A 115 4.24 13.87 15.52
C LYS A 115 4.36 13.17 14.17
N ALA A 116 5.53 13.26 13.55
CA ALA A 116 5.86 12.35 12.45
C ALA A 116 6.11 10.93 13.01
N LEU A 117 5.61 9.92 12.32
CA LEU A 117 5.94 8.52 12.60
C LEU A 117 7.30 8.20 11.97
N MET A 118 8.34 8.18 12.79
CA MET A 118 9.71 7.93 12.34
C MET A 118 9.88 6.46 11.92
N PRO A 119 10.85 6.15 11.03
CA PRO A 119 11.28 4.77 10.82
C PRO A 119 11.53 4.07 12.15
N THR A 120 11.11 2.82 12.29
CA THR A 120 11.27 1.98 13.51
C THR A 120 10.43 2.38 14.73
N GLU A 121 9.68 3.49 14.69
CA GLU A 121 8.73 3.84 15.75
C GLU A 121 7.39 3.11 15.60
N ASP A 122 6.81 2.75 16.74
CA ASP A 122 5.50 2.09 16.83
C ASP A 122 4.39 3.15 16.96
N GLY A 123 3.53 3.22 15.94
CA GLY A 123 2.33 4.05 15.92
C GLY A 123 1.17 3.33 16.58
N ASN A 124 0.93 3.64 17.86
CA ASN A 124 -0.08 2.98 18.68
C ASN A 124 -1.38 3.79 18.70
N TYR A 125 -2.42 3.31 18.01
CA TYR A 125 -3.69 4.02 17.88
C TYR A 125 -4.81 3.32 18.62
N GLY A 126 -5.41 4.03 19.58
CA GLY A 126 -6.62 3.59 20.28
C GLY A 126 -7.89 4.20 19.66
N VAL A 127 -8.80 3.34 19.23
CA VAL A 127 -10.17 3.71 18.82
C VAL A 127 -11.11 3.38 19.96
N LEU A 128 -11.67 4.42 20.58
CA LEU A 128 -12.68 4.25 21.64
C LEU A 128 -14.04 3.99 21.01
N LEU A 129 -14.74 2.96 21.48
CA LEU A 129 -16.06 2.59 20.94
C LEU A 129 -17.23 3.13 21.76
N ALA A 130 -16.98 3.74 22.92
CA ALA A 130 -18.01 4.34 23.77
C ALA A 130 -18.96 5.31 23.03
N PRO A 131 -18.51 6.14 22.05
CA PRO A 131 -19.40 7.01 21.27
C PRO A 131 -20.32 6.29 20.27
N TYR A 132 -20.14 4.98 20.04
CA TYR A 132 -20.84 4.22 19.00
C TYR A 132 -21.64 3.06 19.63
N PRO A 133 -22.77 3.36 20.31
CA PRO A 133 -23.55 2.35 21.01
C PRO A 133 -24.11 1.26 20.09
N GLN A 134 -24.33 1.55 18.81
CA GLN A 134 -24.78 0.57 17.82
C GLN A 134 -23.83 -0.63 17.67
N ILE A 135 -22.53 -0.43 17.94
CA ILE A 135 -21.55 -1.52 17.90
C ILE A 135 -21.84 -2.53 19.01
N GLN A 136 -22.23 -2.07 20.21
CA GLN A 136 -22.59 -2.98 21.30
C GLN A 136 -23.81 -3.83 20.96
N THR A 137 -24.79 -3.24 20.27
CA THR A 137 -25.95 -3.98 19.76
C THR A 137 -25.51 -5.08 18.80
N TRP A 138 -24.63 -4.78 17.84
CA TRP A 138 -24.13 -5.78 16.89
C TRP A 138 -23.36 -6.91 17.58
N VAL A 139 -22.53 -6.59 18.59
CA VAL A 139 -21.78 -7.58 19.38
C VAL A 139 -22.73 -8.46 20.20
N ALA A 140 -23.74 -7.87 20.85
CA ALA A 140 -24.75 -8.61 21.62
C ALA A 140 -25.54 -9.59 20.73
N ASP A 141 -25.84 -9.17 19.49
CA ASP A 141 -26.49 -10.00 18.47
C ASP A 141 -25.52 -11.02 17.82
N ARG A 142 -24.28 -11.12 18.30
CA ARG A 142 -23.20 -11.97 17.76
C ARG A 142 -22.94 -11.77 16.28
N ARG A 143 -23.12 -10.55 15.77
CA ARG A 143 -22.87 -10.22 14.37
C ARG A 143 -21.38 -10.07 14.14
N ASP A 144 -20.90 -10.64 13.03
CA ASP A 144 -19.54 -10.40 12.58
C ASP A 144 -19.39 -8.92 12.16
N ILE A 145 -18.25 -8.33 12.52
CA ILE A 145 -17.96 -6.90 12.30
C ILE A 145 -16.79 -6.78 11.34
N ALA A 146 -16.96 -5.96 10.31
CA ALA A 146 -15.91 -5.54 9.39
C ALA A 146 -15.38 -4.17 9.81
N ILE A 147 -14.05 -4.03 9.79
CA ILE A 147 -13.32 -2.81 10.11
C ILE A 147 -12.43 -2.47 8.91
N GLU A 148 -12.58 -1.25 8.41
CA GLU A 148 -11.79 -0.71 7.30
C GLU A 148 -10.95 0.46 7.81
N GLY A 149 -9.65 0.34 7.68
CA GLY A 149 -8.69 1.36 8.07
C GLY A 149 -8.09 2.05 6.87
N THR A 150 -8.02 3.38 6.94
CA THR A 150 -7.25 4.21 6.02
C THR A 150 -6.27 5.05 6.82
N PHE A 151 -4.99 4.91 6.51
CA PHE A 151 -3.93 5.72 7.07
C PHE A 151 -3.32 6.59 5.99
N THR A 152 -3.52 7.91 6.09
CA THR A 152 -2.91 8.87 5.17
C THR A 152 -1.76 9.59 5.84
N TYR A 153 -0.68 9.82 5.10
CA TYR A 153 0.51 10.50 5.60
C TYR A 153 1.22 11.23 4.46
N ALA A 154 2.22 12.04 4.80
CA ALA A 154 2.91 12.90 3.86
C ALA A 154 4.43 12.87 4.04
N LEU A 155 5.14 13.18 2.95
CA LEU A 155 6.54 13.55 2.94
C LEU A 155 6.69 14.82 2.11
N GLY A 156 6.89 15.97 2.77
CA GLY A 156 6.86 17.27 2.11
C GLY A 156 5.52 17.51 1.41
N PRO A 157 5.48 17.78 0.08
CA PRO A 157 4.25 18.00 -0.67
C PRO A 157 3.56 16.69 -1.11
N LYS A 158 4.26 15.55 -1.10
CA LYS A 158 3.71 14.27 -1.56
C LYS A 158 2.86 13.65 -0.45
N LYS A 159 1.68 13.13 -0.82
CA LYS A 159 0.78 12.38 0.06
C LYS A 159 0.81 10.90 -0.31
N PHE A 160 0.68 10.07 0.72
CA PHE A 160 0.66 8.62 0.62
C PHE A 160 -0.51 8.09 1.43
N LYS A 161 -0.93 6.87 1.10
CA LYS A 161 -2.07 6.22 1.72
C LYS A 161 -1.83 4.72 1.85
N SER A 162 -2.02 4.21 3.05
CA SER A 162 -2.10 2.79 3.32
C SER A 162 -3.49 2.41 3.80
N THR A 163 -3.98 1.26 3.36
CA THR A 163 -5.28 0.72 3.78
C THR A 163 -5.13 -0.66 4.37
N PHE A 164 -6.01 -0.98 5.30
CA PHE A 164 -6.10 -2.28 5.92
C PHE A 164 -7.55 -2.67 6.17
N GLN A 165 -7.77 -3.96 6.34
CA GLN A 165 -9.05 -4.53 6.74
C GLN A 165 -8.84 -5.42 7.96
N ALA A 166 -9.81 -5.41 8.87
CA ALA A 166 -9.91 -6.36 9.96
C ALA A 166 -11.35 -6.85 10.09
N GLU A 167 -11.52 -8.07 10.57
CA GLU A 167 -12.82 -8.69 10.81
C GLU A 167 -12.83 -9.30 12.21
N LEU A 168 -13.87 -9.02 12.96
CA LEU A 168 -14.17 -9.66 14.25
C LEU A 168 -15.32 -10.63 14.03
N TRP A 169 -15.06 -11.92 14.21
CA TRP A 169 -16.05 -12.98 14.01
C TRP A 169 -16.61 -13.43 15.35
N PHE A 170 -17.83 -12.97 15.65
CA PHE A 170 -18.58 -13.35 16.85
C PHE A 170 -19.48 -14.57 16.61
N SER A 171 -19.79 -14.86 15.35
CA SER A 171 -20.59 -16.02 14.94
C SER A 171 -19.79 -17.32 14.84
N ARG A 172 -18.45 -17.24 14.79
CA ARG A 172 -17.55 -18.38 14.62
C ARG A 172 -17.07 -18.94 15.96
N PRO A 173 -16.62 -20.21 16.01
CA PRO A 173 -15.98 -20.77 17.20
C PRO A 173 -14.80 -19.90 17.64
N LYS A 174 -14.76 -19.59 18.94
CA LYS A 174 -13.70 -18.77 19.52
C LYS A 174 -12.39 -19.58 19.58
N PRO A 175 -11.23 -18.98 19.25
CA PRO A 175 -9.94 -19.59 19.53
C PRO A 175 -9.75 -19.75 21.04
N GLN A 176 -8.95 -20.73 21.46
CA GLN A 176 -8.62 -20.94 22.87
C GLN A 176 -8.06 -19.64 23.49
N ASP A 177 -8.58 -19.27 24.66
CA ASP A 177 -8.21 -18.07 25.43
C ASP A 177 -8.44 -16.72 24.73
N LYS A 178 -9.27 -16.67 23.68
CA LYS A 178 -9.62 -15.40 23.00
C LYS A 178 -11.12 -15.11 23.04
N PRO A 179 -11.52 -13.84 23.29
CA PRO A 179 -12.93 -13.47 23.38
C PRO A 179 -13.64 -13.51 22.01
N VAL A 180 -12.90 -13.36 20.92
CA VAL A 180 -13.42 -13.32 19.54
C VAL A 180 -12.37 -13.84 18.56
N ALA A 181 -12.80 -14.46 17.46
CA ALA A 181 -11.90 -14.77 16.35
C ALA A 181 -11.63 -13.48 15.55
N LEU A 182 -10.38 -13.26 15.18
CA LEU A 182 -9.93 -12.03 14.52
C LEU A 182 -9.12 -12.40 13.28
N ASN A 183 -9.34 -11.66 12.20
CA ASN A 183 -8.51 -11.69 11.00
C ASN A 183 -8.23 -10.25 10.55
N TRP A 184 -7.00 -9.95 10.14
CA TRP A 184 -6.66 -8.65 9.61
C TRP A 184 -5.56 -8.74 8.55
N ARG A 185 -5.50 -7.76 7.67
CA ARG A 185 -4.50 -7.67 6.59
C ARG A 185 -4.33 -6.24 6.11
N ASN A 186 -3.13 -5.93 5.62
CA ASN A 186 -2.93 -4.78 4.74
C ASN A 186 -3.56 -5.08 3.37
N THR A 187 -4.17 -4.08 2.75
CA THR A 187 -4.88 -4.25 1.47
C THR A 187 -4.25 -3.47 0.33
N ASP A 188 -3.83 -2.23 0.57
CA ASP A 188 -3.24 -1.39 -0.47
C ASP A 188 -2.30 -0.33 0.14
N ALA A 189 -1.31 0.09 -0.64
CA ALA A 189 -0.33 1.12 -0.27
C ALA A 189 0.11 1.94 -1.49
N THR A 190 -0.39 3.19 -1.56
CA THR A 190 -0.15 4.15 -2.66
C THR A 190 0.75 5.30 -2.21
#